data_AF-A0A9D4PA18-F1
#
_entry.id   AF-A0A9D4PA18-F1
#
_cell.length_a   1.000
_cell.length_b   1.000
_cell.length_c   1.000
_cell.angle_alpha   90.00
_cell.angle_beta   90.00
_cell.angle_gamma   90.00
#
_symmetry.space_group_name_H-M   'P 1'
#
loop_
_entity.id
_entity.type
_entity.pdbx_description
1 polymer ?
#
loop_
_entity_poly.entity_id
_entity_poly.type
_entity_poly.pdbx_seq_one_letter_code
_entity_poly.pdbx_strand_id
1 'polypeptide(L)'
;MDAAAAPYQYSARDRRTAKVFKSLYGTLHFETDKNWTQEATVKCASGASKKPPKQSPYLFDIELDPCETRNLAASHKTVLRTLYKKLNSYVSQMVAPRTQPVDPRSYPENFGGVWSPWLD
;
A
#
# COMPACT_ATOMS: atom_id res chain seq x y z
N MET A 1 0.26 -25.37 22.40
CA MET A 1 1.74 -25.38 22.53
C MET A 1 2.28 -24.97 21.18
N ASP A 2 2.51 -23.67 21.05
CA ASP A 2 2.94 -22.99 19.85
C ASP A 2 4.32 -23.48 19.39
N ALA A 3 4.41 -23.90 18.13
CA ALA A 3 5.68 -23.98 17.44
C ALA A 3 5.93 -22.60 16.80
N ALA A 4 6.80 -21.81 17.42
CA ALA A 4 7.33 -20.61 16.81
C ALA A 4 8.00 -20.99 15.48
N ALA A 5 7.45 -20.51 14.37
CA ALA A 5 8.10 -20.62 13.07
C ALA A 5 9.45 -19.87 13.12
N ALA A 6 10.54 -20.57 12.87
CA ALA A 6 11.84 -19.96 12.72
C ALA A 6 11.79 -18.85 11.64
N PRO A 7 12.50 -17.72 11.82
CA PRO A 7 12.54 -16.68 10.81
C PRO A 7 13.05 -17.28 9.49
N TYR A 8 12.27 -17.09 8.42
CA TYR A 8 12.62 -17.48 7.06
C TYR A 8 13.92 -16.76 6.65
N GLN A 9 15.09 -17.39 6.84
CA GLN A 9 16.36 -16.86 6.33
C GLN A 9 16.46 -17.17 4.84
N TYR A 10 15.91 -16.27 4.02
CA TYR A 10 16.02 -16.33 2.57
C TYR A 10 17.47 -16.02 2.14
N SER A 11 18.26 -17.07 1.89
CA SER A 11 19.59 -16.91 1.28
C SER A 11 19.43 -16.54 -0.20
N ALA A 12 19.38 -15.24 -0.48
CA ALA A 12 19.23 -14.67 -1.81
C ALA A 12 20.46 -14.86 -2.72
N ARG A 13 21.60 -15.33 -2.18
CA ARG A 13 22.92 -15.17 -2.83
C ARG A 13 23.10 -15.95 -4.14
N ASP A 14 22.40 -17.07 -4.35
CA ASP A 14 22.62 -17.94 -5.51
C ASP A 14 21.49 -17.96 -6.56
N ARG A 15 20.44 -17.16 -6.40
CA ARG A 15 19.32 -17.16 -7.37
C ARG A 15 19.57 -16.21 -8.54
N ARG A 16 19.06 -16.58 -9.72
CA ARG A 16 19.10 -15.74 -10.95
C ARG A 16 18.63 -14.32 -10.68
N THR A 17 17.63 -14.15 -9.80
CA THR A 17 17.09 -12.86 -9.37
C THR A 17 18.15 -11.98 -8.72
N ALA A 18 19.02 -12.51 -7.85
CA ALA A 18 20.09 -11.73 -7.22
C ALA A 18 21.17 -11.31 -8.23
N LYS A 19 21.48 -12.15 -9.23
CA LYS A 19 22.38 -11.78 -10.33
C LYS A 19 21.81 -10.63 -11.17
N VAL A 20 20.52 -10.70 -11.53
CA VAL A 20 19.82 -9.61 -12.24
C VAL A 20 19.78 -8.34 -11.39
N PHE A 21 19.48 -8.45 -10.11
CA PHE A 21 19.43 -7.31 -9.19
C PHE A 21 20.79 -6.61 -9.08
N LYS A 22 21.88 -7.38 -8.92
CA LYS A 22 23.25 -6.85 -8.95
C LYS A 22 23.58 -6.20 -10.30
N SER A 23 23.12 -6.77 -11.41
CA SER A 23 23.36 -6.26 -12.76
C SER A 23 22.65 -4.93 -13.02
N LEU A 24 21.46 -4.71 -12.44
CA LEU A 24 20.69 -3.48 -12.65
C LEU A 24 21.18 -2.34 -11.75
N TYR A 25 21.51 -2.64 -10.50
CA TYR A 25 21.80 -1.62 -9.48
C TYR A 25 23.28 -1.52 -9.10
N GLY A 26 24.15 -2.34 -9.69
CA GLY A 26 25.59 -2.36 -9.40
C GLY A 26 25.95 -2.86 -7.99
N THR A 27 24.96 -3.09 -7.13
CA THR A 27 25.12 -3.52 -5.75
C THR A 27 24.00 -4.50 -5.36
N LEU A 28 24.33 -5.47 -4.51
CA LEU A 28 23.37 -6.28 -3.76
C LEU A 28 23.03 -5.66 -2.41
N HIS A 29 23.72 -4.59 -2.06
CA HIS A 29 23.63 -3.91 -0.79
C HIS A 29 22.83 -2.64 -0.97
N PHE A 30 21.56 -2.71 -0.56
CA PHE A 30 20.69 -1.55 -0.44
C PHE A 30 20.62 -1.22 1.05
N GLU A 31 21.36 -0.19 1.47
CA GLU A 31 21.22 0.34 2.83
C GLU A 31 19.97 1.21 2.85
N THR A 32 18.87 0.65 3.31
CA THR A 32 17.77 1.48 3.79
C THR A 32 18.19 2.08 5.12
N ASP A 33 17.81 3.34 5.36
CA ASP A 33 17.85 3.88 6.72
C ASP A 33 17.13 2.90 7.66
N LYS A 34 17.83 2.35 8.65
CA LYS A 34 17.27 1.33 9.55
C LYS A 34 16.08 1.85 10.36
N ASN A 35 15.88 3.17 10.40
CA ASN A 35 14.83 3.84 11.14
C ASN A 35 13.72 4.42 10.25
N TRP A 36 13.73 4.20 8.93
CA TRP A 36 12.69 4.74 8.04
C TRP A 36 11.27 4.39 8.50
N THR A 37 11.09 3.21 9.10
CA THR A 37 9.82 2.76 9.65
C THR A 37 9.37 3.62 10.82
N GLN A 38 10.29 4.05 11.69
CA GLN A 38 10.00 4.90 12.84
C GLN A 38 9.67 6.33 12.40
N GLU A 39 10.35 6.83 11.37
CA GLU A 39 10.09 8.13 10.76
C GLU A 39 8.73 8.19 10.06
N ALA A 40 8.37 7.12 9.34
CA ALA A 40 7.08 7.00 8.67
C ALA A 40 5.92 6.65 9.63
N THR A 41 6.19 6.30 10.88
CA THR A 41 5.16 5.90 11.84
C THR A 41 4.37 7.10 12.33
N VAL A 42 3.07 7.12 12.02
CA VAL A 42 2.11 8.06 12.63
C VAL A 42 1.83 7.67 14.08
N LYS A 43 2.17 8.55 15.02
CA LYS A 43 1.90 8.36 16.45
C LYS A 43 0.55 8.97 16.82
N CYS A 44 -0.48 8.13 16.91
CA CYS A 44 -1.79 8.50 17.43
C CYS A 44 -1.89 8.21 18.93
N ALA A 45 -2.63 9.03 19.69
CA ALA A 45 -2.85 8.76 21.11
C ALA A 45 -3.59 7.42 21.32
N SER A 46 -3.25 6.70 22.38
CA SER A 46 -3.87 5.41 22.72
C SER A 46 -5.38 5.59 22.95
N GLY A 47 -6.21 4.96 22.11
CA GLY A 47 -7.67 5.14 22.10
C GLY A 47 -8.19 6.25 21.16
N ALA A 48 -7.31 6.90 20.39
CA ALA A 48 -7.65 8.01 19.49
C ALA A 48 -8.11 7.59 18.09
N SER A 49 -8.24 6.29 17.79
CA SER A 49 -8.93 5.83 16.58
C SER A 49 -10.45 6.00 16.69
N LYS A 50 -10.93 7.14 17.23
CA LYS A 50 -12.31 7.54 17.06
C LYS A 50 -12.42 8.07 15.64
N LYS A 51 -12.51 7.14 14.69
CA LYS A 51 -12.90 7.48 13.32
C LYS A 51 -14.15 8.35 13.41
N PRO A 52 -14.19 9.50 12.72
CA PRO A 52 -15.38 10.32 12.72
C PRO A 52 -16.58 9.47 12.26
N PRO A 53 -17.80 9.77 12.73
CA PRO A 53 -19.01 9.05 12.35
C PRO A 53 -19.08 8.82 10.83
N LYS A 54 -19.72 7.72 10.40
CA LYS A 54 -19.90 7.35 8.99
C LYS A 54 -20.76 8.37 8.23
N GLN A 55 -20.19 9.53 7.91
CA GLN A 55 -20.85 10.64 7.24
C GLN A 55 -19.90 11.21 6.19
N SER A 56 -20.07 10.73 4.97
CA SER A 56 -19.38 11.29 3.80
C SER A 56 -19.99 12.64 3.40
N PRO A 57 -19.22 13.51 2.75
CA PRO A 57 -17.79 13.37 2.42
C PRO A 57 -16.86 13.66 3.61
N TYR A 58 -15.63 13.16 3.54
CA TYR A 58 -14.57 13.45 4.51
C TYR A 58 -13.57 14.45 3.96
N LEU A 59 -13.11 15.35 4.82
CA LEU A 59 -12.01 16.26 4.56
C LEU A 59 -11.16 16.34 5.82
N PHE A 60 -9.87 16.06 5.71
CA PHE A 60 -8.91 16.12 6.81
C PHE A 60 -7.76 17.04 6.45
N ASP A 61 -7.17 17.63 7.48
CA ASP A 61 -5.89 18.32 7.38
C ASP A 61 -4.83 17.36 7.92
N ILE A 62 -4.06 16.72 7.02
CA ILE A 62 -3.11 15.67 7.40
C ILE A 62 -1.91 16.25 8.15
N GLU A 63 -1.59 17.53 7.98
CA GLU A 63 -0.49 18.18 8.71
C GLU A 63 -0.87 18.41 10.17
N LEU A 64 -2.12 18.80 10.43
CA LEU A 64 -2.62 19.08 11.79
C LEU A 64 -3.31 17.89 12.47
N ASP A 65 -3.83 16.94 11.71
CA ASP A 65 -4.59 15.77 12.17
C ASP A 65 -4.20 14.52 11.35
N PRO A 66 -2.96 14.01 11.52
CA PRO A 66 -2.48 12.82 10.80
C PRO A 66 -3.24 11.54 11.17
N CYS A 67 -4.06 11.58 12.22
CA CYS A 67 -4.87 10.47 12.70
C CYS A 67 -6.33 10.51 12.18
N GLU A 68 -6.67 11.50 11.34
CA GLU A 68 -7.98 11.63 10.67
C GLU A 68 -9.17 11.61 11.65
N THR A 69 -9.04 12.29 12.78
CA THR A 69 -10.04 12.27 13.86
C THR A 69 -11.13 13.33 13.70
N ARG A 70 -10.88 14.40 12.95
CA ARG A 70 -11.76 15.57 12.81
C ARG A 70 -12.14 15.82 11.35
N ASN A 71 -13.36 15.44 10.96
CA ASN A 71 -13.89 15.74 9.64
C ASN A 71 -14.20 17.25 9.48
N LEU A 72 -13.55 17.91 8.52
CA LEU A 72 -13.68 19.32 8.17
C LEU A 72 -14.68 19.62 7.04
N ALA A 73 -15.28 18.60 6.44
CA ALA A 73 -16.08 18.75 5.21
C ALA A 73 -17.23 19.74 5.35
N ALA A 74 -17.90 19.77 6.51
CA ALA A 74 -19.03 20.66 6.76
C ALA A 74 -18.62 22.14 6.89
N SER A 75 -17.44 22.41 7.47
CA SER A 75 -16.93 23.76 7.74
C SER A 75 -16.07 24.33 6.61
N HIS A 76 -15.41 23.49 5.82
CA HIS A 76 -14.45 23.91 4.78
C HIS A 76 -14.95 23.62 3.35
N LYS A 77 -16.17 24.07 3.04
CA LYS A 77 -16.86 23.77 1.77
C LYS A 77 -16.09 24.25 0.53
N THR A 78 -15.34 25.35 0.61
CA THR A 78 -14.57 25.87 -0.53
C THR A 78 -13.39 24.97 -0.89
N VAL A 79 -12.65 24.49 0.12
CA VAL A 79 -11.56 23.51 -0.05
C VAL A 79 -12.14 22.21 -0.61
N LEU A 80 -13.23 21.73 -0.02
CA LEU A 80 -13.93 20.52 -0.47
C LEU A 80 -14.33 20.61 -1.96
N ARG A 81 -14.93 21.72 -2.39
CA ARG A 81 -15.28 21.95 -3.81
C ARG A 81 -14.07 21.94 -4.72
N THR A 82 -12.96 22.52 -4.27
CA THR A 82 -11.71 22.57 -5.05
C THR A 82 -11.14 21.17 -5.25
N LEU A 83 -11.09 20.36 -4.19
CA LEU A 83 -10.67 18.96 -4.26
C LEU A 83 -11.62 18.13 -5.12
N TYR A 84 -12.94 18.34 -5.04
CA TYR A 84 -13.90 17.68 -5.92
C TYR A 84 -13.70 18.03 -7.39
N LYS A 85 -13.43 19.30 -7.73
CA LYS A 85 -13.10 19.69 -9.11
C LYS A 85 -11.85 18.97 -9.61
N LYS A 86 -10.82 18.88 -8.78
CA LYS A 86 -9.59 18.13 -9.09
C LYS A 86 -9.87 16.64 -9.27
N LEU A 87 -10.67 16.04 -8.39
CA LEU A 87 -11.08 14.64 -8.48
C LEU A 87 -11.84 14.37 -9.79
N ASN A 88 -12.82 15.22 -10.14
CA ASN A 88 -13.58 15.09 -11.38
C ASN A 88 -12.69 15.23 -12.62
N SER A 89 -11.66 16.08 -12.57
CA SER A 89 -10.67 16.19 -13.65
C SER A 89 -9.84 14.92 -13.82
N TYR A 90 -9.56 14.17 -12.75
CA TYR A 90 -8.93 12.85 -12.88
C TYR A 90 -9.91 11.85 -13.46
N VAL A 91 -11.14 11.80 -12.93
CA VAL A 91 -12.20 10.89 -13.39
C VAL A 91 -12.47 11.04 -14.88
N SER A 92 -12.48 12.25 -15.43
CA SER A 92 -12.70 12.48 -16.87
C SER A 92 -11.59 11.94 -17.78
N GLN A 93 -10.42 11.63 -17.22
CA GLN A 93 -9.26 11.10 -17.94
C GLN A 93 -8.98 9.63 -17.61
N MET A 94 -9.78 9.01 -16.73
CA MET A 94 -9.58 7.62 -16.34
C MET A 94 -9.98 6.68 -17.47
N VAL A 95 -9.09 5.71 -17.74
CA VAL A 95 -9.46 4.52 -18.52
C VAL A 95 -10.33 3.60 -17.68
N ALA A 96 -11.18 2.79 -18.34
CA ALA A 96 -12.03 1.83 -17.65
C ALA A 96 -11.19 0.86 -16.78
N PRO A 97 -11.63 0.54 -15.56
CA PRO A 97 -10.95 -0.46 -14.72
C PRO A 97 -10.83 -1.80 -15.46
N ARG A 98 -9.62 -2.38 -15.47
CA ARG A 98 -9.36 -3.70 -16.06
C ARG A 98 -9.58 -4.80 -15.04
N THR A 99 -10.73 -4.81 -14.40
CA THR A 99 -11.11 -5.89 -13.48
C THR A 99 -11.51 -7.10 -14.31
N GLN A 100 -10.70 -8.16 -14.27
CA GLN A 100 -11.05 -9.45 -14.84
C GLN A 100 -11.41 -10.42 -13.71
N PRO A 101 -12.31 -11.37 -13.95
CA PRO A 101 -12.49 -12.48 -13.03
C PRO A 101 -11.15 -13.20 -12.86
N VAL A 102 -10.91 -13.74 -11.67
CA VAL A 102 -9.74 -14.57 -11.42
C VAL A 102 -9.78 -15.77 -12.36
N ASP A 103 -8.70 -16.01 -13.10
CA ASP A 103 -8.56 -17.19 -13.95
C ASP A 103 -8.15 -18.39 -13.08
N PRO A 104 -8.99 -19.44 -12.92
CA PRO A 104 -8.65 -20.58 -12.06
C PRO A 104 -7.39 -21.33 -12.49
N ARG A 105 -6.96 -21.18 -13.76
CA ARG A 105 -5.69 -21.75 -14.23
C ARG A 105 -4.48 -21.09 -13.58
N SER A 106 -4.61 -19.85 -13.12
CA SER A 106 -3.56 -19.11 -12.40
C SER A 106 -3.24 -19.66 -11.02
N TYR A 107 -4.07 -20.56 -10.50
CA TYR A 107 -3.93 -21.00 -9.12
C TYR A 107 -2.63 -21.78 -8.88
N PRO A 108 -1.93 -21.56 -7.75
CA PRO A 108 -0.65 -22.21 -7.45
C PRO A 108 -0.71 -23.73 -7.41
N GLU A 109 -1.87 -24.34 -7.10
CA GLU A 109 -2.06 -25.78 -7.06
C GLU A 109 -1.81 -26.43 -8.43
N ASN A 110 -2.01 -25.67 -9.52
CA ASN A 110 -1.69 -26.10 -10.88
C ASN A 110 -0.19 -26.05 -11.20
N PHE A 111 0.64 -25.48 -10.30
CA PHE A 111 2.08 -25.23 -10.49
C PHE A 111 2.91 -25.68 -9.28
N GLY A 112 2.50 -26.74 -8.58
CA GLY A 112 3.26 -27.29 -7.45
C GLY A 112 3.30 -26.37 -6.23
N GLY A 113 2.29 -25.52 -6.04
CA GLY A 113 2.14 -24.63 -4.89
C GLY A 113 2.85 -23.28 -5.02
N VAL A 114 3.30 -22.89 -6.22
CA VAL A 114 4.03 -21.63 -6.46
C VAL A 114 3.32 -20.78 -7.50
N TRP A 115 3.16 -19.47 -7.21
CA TRP A 115 2.67 -18.50 -8.19
C TRP A 115 3.57 -18.47 -9.43
N SER A 116 3.01 -18.79 -10.59
CA SER A 116 3.73 -18.94 -11.86
C SER A 116 2.96 -18.27 -12.99
N PRO A 117 3.61 -17.76 -14.06
CA PRO A 117 2.93 -17.40 -15.29
C PRO A 117 2.10 -18.59 -15.80
N TRP A 118 0.86 -18.33 -16.24
CA TRP A 118 -0.09 -19.37 -16.64
C TRP A 118 -0.72 -19.14 -18.02
N LEU A 119 -0.41 -18.01 -18.66
CA LEU A 119 -0.78 -17.69 -20.03
C LEU A 119 0.52 -17.57 -20.82
N ASP A 120 0.70 -18.48 -21.79
CA ASP A 120 1.82 -18.49 -22.73
C ASP A 120 1.66 -17.40 -23.81
#